data_AF-A0A1N6P0P4-F1
#
_entry.id   AF-A0A1N6P0P4-F1
#
_cell.length_a   1.000
_cell.length_b   1.000
_cell.length_c   1.000
_cell.angle_alpha   90.00
_cell.angle_beta   90.00
_cell.angle_gamma   90.00
#
_symmetry.space_group_name_H-M   'P 1'
#
loop_
_entity.id
_entity.type
_entity.pdbx_description
1 polymer ?
#
loop_
_entity_poly.entity_id
_entity_poly.type
_entity_poly.pdbx_seq_one_letter_code
_entity_poly.pdbx_strand_id
1 'polypeptide(L)'
;MRQTFFGIATALSLIAFAGASHAQLGKAASEASDAAEHKIDQKRAESDAKKSGPVGKAVNNVKSEYHKNRSKKSADKAKDALKGKD
;
A
#
# COMPACT_ATOMS: atom_id res chain seq x y z
N MET A 1 -4.81 48.57 5.40
CA MET A 1 -5.51 47.27 5.19
C MET A 1 -5.04 46.49 3.95
N ARG A 2 -3.81 46.66 3.43
CA ARG A 2 -3.31 45.84 2.28
C ARG A 2 -2.36 44.71 2.69
N GLN A 3 -1.87 44.70 3.93
CA GLN A 3 -0.90 43.71 4.41
C GLN A 3 -1.54 42.46 5.05
N THR A 4 -2.84 42.49 5.37
CA THR A 4 -3.57 41.35 5.93
C THR A 4 -4.01 40.32 4.88
N PHE A 5 -4.06 40.70 3.61
CA PHE A 5 -4.48 39.80 2.52
C PHE A 5 -3.40 38.80 2.11
N PHE A 6 -2.11 39.13 2.30
CA PHE A 6 -1.01 38.22 1.95
C PHE A 6 -0.83 37.06 2.96
N GLY A 7 -1.16 37.25 4.24
CA GLY A 7 -1.02 36.22 5.26
C GLY A 7 -2.10 35.13 5.20
N ILE A 8 -3.30 35.47 4.72
CA ILE A 8 -4.41 34.51 4.60
C ILE A 8 -4.18 33.57 3.41
N ALA A 9 -3.61 34.07 2.31
CA ALA A 9 -3.29 33.27 1.13
C ALA A 9 -2.21 32.21 1.42
N THR A 10 -1.18 32.54 2.21
CA THR A 10 -0.16 31.58 2.65
C THR A 10 -0.71 30.53 3.60
N ALA A 11 -1.57 30.90 4.55
CA ALA A 11 -2.22 29.94 5.45
C ALA A 11 -3.13 28.94 4.70
N LEU A 12 -3.92 29.41 3.73
CA LEU A 12 -4.75 28.55 2.88
C LEU A 12 -3.90 27.60 2.01
N SER A 13 -2.76 28.08 1.49
CA SER A 13 -1.85 27.23 0.71
C SER A 13 -1.20 26.10 1.54
N LEU A 14 -0.88 26.37 2.81
CA LEU A 14 -0.36 25.37 3.75
C LEU A 14 -1.43 24.34 4.15
N ILE A 15 -2.68 24.77 4.36
CA ILE A 15 -3.79 23.88 4.69
C ILE A 15 -4.16 22.99 3.48
N ALA A 16 -4.14 23.54 2.26
CA ALA A 16 -4.36 22.77 1.04
C ALA A 16 -3.24 21.73 0.80
N PHE A 17 -1.98 22.08 1.08
CA PHE A 17 -0.85 21.16 1.01
C PHE A 17 -0.89 20.07 2.10
N ALA A 18 -1.34 20.43 3.31
CA ALA A 18 -1.56 19.49 4.41
C ALA A 18 -2.76 18.55 4.16
N GLY A 19 -3.79 19.02 3.46
CA GLY A 19 -4.97 18.22 3.09
C GLY A 19 -4.66 17.19 1.99
N ALA A 20 -3.86 17.56 0.98
CA ALA A 20 -3.46 16.64 -0.09
C ALA A 20 -2.55 15.51 0.42
N SER A 21 -1.70 15.80 1.40
CA SER A 21 -0.78 14.82 2.00
C SER A 21 -1.48 13.75 2.86
N HIS A 22 -2.66 14.03 3.43
CA HIS A 22 -3.42 13.02 4.18
C HIS A 22 -4.00 11.92 3.29
N ALA A 23 -4.45 12.26 2.07
CA ALA A 23 -4.96 11.26 1.12
C ALA A 23 -3.84 10.34 0.62
N GLN A 24 -2.67 10.90 0.31
CA GLN A 24 -1.48 10.14 -0.10
C GLN A 24 -0.99 9.21 1.01
N LEU A 25 -0.91 9.71 2.25
CA LEU A 25 -0.55 8.90 3.41
C LEU A 25 -1.56 7.79 3.69
N GLY A 26 -2.86 8.10 3.62
CA GLY A 26 -3.93 7.10 3.80
C GLY A 26 -3.88 6.00 2.74
N LYS A 27 -3.69 6.37 1.47
CA LYS A 27 -3.54 5.42 0.36
C LYS A 27 -2.29 4.56 0.51
N ALA A 28 -1.16 5.17 0.87
CA ALA A 28 0.08 4.45 1.14
C ALA A 28 -0.07 3.46 2.30
N ALA A 29 -0.73 3.86 3.39
CA ALA A 29 -0.97 2.99 4.54
C ALA A 29 -1.90 1.81 4.19
N SER A 30 -2.93 2.05 3.37
CA SER A 30 -3.83 0.99 2.89
C SER A 30 -3.07 -0.01 2.02
N GLU A 31 -2.34 0.44 1.00
CA GLU A 31 -1.59 -0.45 0.10
C GLU A 31 -0.43 -1.17 0.83
N ALA A 32 0.16 -0.54 1.87
CA ALA A 32 1.14 -1.21 2.73
C ALA A 32 0.49 -2.31 3.58
N SER A 33 -0.72 -2.09 4.09
CA SER A 33 -1.49 -3.10 4.82
C SER A 33 -1.85 -4.28 3.91
N ASP A 34 -2.35 -4.01 2.70
CA ASP A 34 -2.63 -5.04 1.68
C ASP A 34 -1.38 -5.85 1.34
N ALA A 35 -0.22 -5.19 1.23
CA ALA A 35 1.05 -5.87 0.98
C ALA A 35 1.42 -6.84 2.11
N ALA A 36 1.16 -6.45 3.36
CA ALA A 36 1.41 -7.27 4.53
C ALA A 36 0.42 -8.45 4.63
N GLU A 37 -0.87 -8.23 4.37
CA GLU A 37 -1.88 -9.31 4.33
C GLU A 37 -1.52 -10.35 3.28
N HIS A 38 -1.24 -9.92 2.05
CA HIS A 38 -0.78 -10.84 1.02
C HIS A 38 0.54 -11.53 1.37
N LYS A 39 1.42 -10.90 2.16
CA LYS A 39 2.62 -11.57 2.64
C LYS A 39 2.30 -12.68 3.63
N ILE A 40 1.35 -12.46 4.52
CA ILE A 40 0.87 -13.45 5.49
C ILE A 40 0.22 -14.62 4.73
N ASP A 41 -0.65 -14.34 3.77
CA ASP A 41 -1.29 -15.36 2.95
C ASP A 41 -0.28 -16.18 2.13
N GLN A 42 0.74 -15.52 1.56
CA GLN A 42 1.86 -16.19 0.92
C GLN A 42 2.49 -17.21 1.87
N LYS A 43 2.80 -16.80 3.11
CA LYS A 43 3.44 -17.67 4.11
C LYS A 43 2.52 -18.79 4.59
N ARG A 44 1.22 -18.54 4.68
CA ARG A 44 0.22 -19.56 4.97
C ARG A 44 0.18 -20.61 3.86
N ALA A 45 0.11 -20.18 2.59
CA ALA A 45 0.13 -21.07 1.45
C ALA A 45 1.44 -21.88 1.34
N GLU A 46 2.61 -21.27 1.64
CA GLU A 46 3.89 -22.00 1.72
C GLU A 46 3.86 -23.08 2.82
N SER A 47 3.26 -22.77 3.98
CA SER A 47 3.09 -23.73 5.08
C SER A 47 2.17 -24.89 4.68
N ASP A 48 1.05 -24.58 4.03
CA ASP A 48 0.08 -25.58 3.58
C ASP A 48 0.67 -26.46 2.46
N ALA A 49 1.47 -25.89 1.56
CA ALA A 49 2.18 -26.64 0.53
C ALA A 49 3.15 -27.67 1.13
N LYS A 50 3.82 -27.35 2.24
CA LYS A 50 4.72 -28.27 2.96
C LYS A 50 3.96 -29.43 3.61
N LYS A 51 2.73 -29.19 4.06
CA LYS A 51 1.88 -30.17 4.74
C LYS A 51 1.02 -31.01 3.78
N SER A 52 0.99 -30.64 2.49
CA SER A 52 0.11 -31.25 1.50
C SER A 52 0.78 -32.38 0.70
N GLY A 53 -0.04 -33.31 0.21
CA GLY A 53 0.35 -34.25 -0.85
C GLY A 53 0.65 -33.57 -2.19
N PRO A 54 1.10 -34.29 -3.22
CA PRO A 54 1.64 -33.72 -4.46
C PRO A 54 0.72 -32.70 -5.17
N VAL A 55 -0.57 -33.01 -5.29
CA VAL A 55 -1.55 -32.12 -5.92
C VAL A 55 -1.80 -30.88 -5.07
N GLY A 56 -2.00 -31.06 -3.76
CA GLY A 56 -2.21 -29.93 -2.84
C GLY A 56 -0.97 -29.02 -2.75
N LYS A 57 0.23 -29.59 -2.83
CA LYS A 57 1.49 -28.83 -2.91
C LYS A 57 1.53 -27.95 -4.15
N ALA A 58 1.17 -28.48 -5.32
CA ALA A 58 1.14 -27.70 -6.55
C ALA A 58 0.13 -26.54 -6.46
N VAL A 59 -1.08 -26.79 -5.98
CA VAL A 59 -2.12 -25.76 -5.81
C VAL A 59 -1.68 -24.68 -4.82
N ASN A 60 -1.11 -25.07 -3.67
CA ASN A 60 -0.67 -24.12 -2.65
C ASN A 60 0.56 -23.31 -3.09
N ASN A 61 1.45 -23.88 -3.91
CA ASN A 61 2.55 -23.13 -4.52
C ASN A 61 2.03 -22.04 -5.48
N VAL A 62 1.01 -22.33 -6.29
CA VAL A 62 0.38 -21.32 -7.16
C VAL A 62 -0.27 -20.20 -6.34
N LYS A 63 -0.99 -20.55 -5.27
CA LYS A 63 -1.53 -19.55 -4.33
C LYS A 63 -0.42 -18.69 -3.71
N SER A 64 0.67 -19.31 -3.29
CA SER A 64 1.82 -18.60 -2.73
C SER A 64 2.40 -17.59 -3.71
N GLU A 65 2.66 -18.00 -4.96
CA GLU A 65 3.18 -17.09 -5.99
C GLU A 65 2.19 -15.96 -6.34
N TYR A 66 0.88 -16.23 -6.37
CA TYR A 66 -0.14 -15.19 -6.54
C TYR A 66 -0.03 -14.12 -5.45
N HIS A 67 -0.05 -14.53 -4.18
CA HIS A 67 0.02 -13.62 -3.05
C HIS A 67 1.37 -12.89 -2.95
N LYS A 68 2.48 -13.55 -3.31
CA LYS A 68 3.80 -12.93 -3.42
C LYS A 68 3.80 -11.80 -4.46
N ASN A 69 3.21 -12.02 -5.63
CA ASN A 69 3.16 -11.01 -6.69
C ASN A 69 2.24 -9.84 -6.30
N ARG A 70 1.11 -10.14 -5.66
CA ARG A 70 0.19 -9.13 -5.11
C ARG A 70 0.85 -8.30 -3.99
N SER A 71 1.54 -8.94 -3.06
CA SER A 71 2.28 -8.27 -1.98
C SER A 71 3.29 -7.27 -2.54
N LYS A 72 4.09 -7.67 -3.55
CA LYS A 72 5.02 -6.76 -4.23
C LYS A 72 4.30 -5.59 -4.90
N LYS A 73 3.24 -5.86 -5.66
CA LYS A 73 2.48 -4.83 -6.37
C LYS A 73 1.89 -3.80 -5.39
N SER A 74 1.31 -4.23 -4.29
CA SER A 74 0.77 -3.33 -3.26
C SER A 74 1.89 -2.55 -2.56
N ALA A 75 3.04 -3.18 -2.29
CA ALA A 75 4.19 -2.46 -1.74
C ALA A 75 4.73 -1.37 -2.71
N ASP A 76 4.75 -1.63 -4.01
CA ASP A 76 5.17 -0.64 -5.00
C ASP A 76 4.17 0.51 -5.12
N LYS A 77 2.86 0.20 -5.14
CA LYS A 77 1.82 1.23 -5.07
C LYS A 77 1.88 2.06 -3.80
N ALA A 78 2.19 1.47 -2.65
CA ALA A 78 2.36 2.23 -1.41
C ALA A 78 3.50 3.24 -1.53
N LYS A 79 4.62 2.85 -2.15
CA LYS A 79 5.74 3.76 -2.43
C LYS A 79 5.35 4.85 -3.43
N ASP A 80 4.58 4.51 -4.45
CA ASP A 80 4.15 5.45 -5.48
C ASP A 80 3.14 6.47 -4.91
N ALA A 81 2.21 6.02 -4.06
CA ALA A 81 1.31 6.88 -3.31
C ALA A 81 2.06 7.89 -2.41
N LEU A 82 3.14 7.46 -1.73
CA LEU A 82 4.00 8.36 -0.95
C LEU A 82 4.73 9.39 -1.81
N LYS A 83 5.03 9.05 -3.07
CA LYS A 83 5.66 9.96 -4.04
C LYS A 83 4.63 10.83 -4.78
N GLY A 84 3.34 10.63 -4.52
CA GLY A 84 2.26 11.25 -5.29
C GLY A 84 2.19 10.81 -6.75
N LYS A 85 2.74 9.63 -7.05
CA LYS A 85 2.53 8.95 -8.33
C LYS A 85 1.34 8.02 -8.13
N ASP A 86 0.19 8.44 -8.62
CA ASP A 86 -1.05 7.67 -8.58
C ASP A 86 -1.50 7.26 -9.97
#